data_AF-A0A518GSE6-F1
#
_entry.id   AF-A0A518GSE6-F1
#
_cell.length_a   1.000
_cell.length_b   1.000
_cell.length_c   1.000
_cell.angle_alpha   90.00
_cell.angle_beta   90.00
_cell.angle_gamma   90.00
#
_symmetry.space_group_name_H-M   'P 1'
#
loop_
_entity.id
_entity.type
_entity.pdbx_description
1 polymer ?
#
loop_
_entity_poly.entity_id
_entity_poly.type
_entity_poly.pdbx_seq_one_letter_code
_entity_poly.pdbx_strand_id
1 'polypeptide(L)' 'MSYTIPLDCLKAGESAQVVDIDGDTTLLTRLQEIGLNVGSQVRMVLPGSPCIISLAGNQFSLRTDDLATVLVEPSVTQ' A
#
# COMPACT_ATOMS: atom_id res chain seq x y z
N MET A 1 -1.30 -2.23 -20.62
CA MET A 1 -0.46 -1.12 -20.12
C MET A 1 -0.77 -0.98 -18.67
N SER A 2 0.09 -1.50 -17.81
CA SER A 2 -0.09 -1.39 -16.37
C SER A 2 0.53 -0.09 -15.89
N TYR A 3 -0.16 0.65 -15.02
CA TYR A 3 0.32 1.91 -14.46
C TYR A 3 0.44 1.78 -12.96
N THR A 4 1.47 2.39 -12.40
CA THR A 4 1.78 2.32 -10.97
C THR A 4 1.53 3.68 -10.36
N ILE A 5 0.75 3.73 -9.29
CA ILE A 5 0.48 4.95 -8.53
C ILE A 5 0.97 4.78 -7.10
N PRO A 6 1.29 5.90 -6.41
CA PRO A 6 1.48 5.86 -4.97
C PRO A 6 0.22 5.32 -4.27
N LEU A 7 0.42 4.58 -3.19
CA LEU A 7 -0.67 4.04 -2.38
C LEU A 7 -1.61 5.12 -1.82
N ASP A 8 -1.12 6.35 -1.61
CA ASP A 8 -1.95 7.48 -1.16
C ASP A 8 -3.00 7.93 -2.20
N CYS A 9 -2.71 7.69 -3.49
CA CYS A 9 -3.60 8.03 -4.58
C CYS A 9 -4.77 7.05 -4.75
N LEU A 10 -4.76 5.91 -4.05
CA LEU A 10 -5.91 5.00 -4.05
C LEU A 10 -7.11 5.60 -3.32
N LYS A 11 -8.31 5.28 -3.82
CA LYS A 11 -9.55 5.65 -3.15
C LYS A 11 -9.98 4.56 -2.17
N ALA A 12 -10.73 4.96 -1.15
CA ALA A 12 -11.38 4.01 -0.23
C ALA A 12 -12.21 2.97 -1.02
N GLY A 13 -11.99 1.69 -0.73
CA GLY A 13 -12.64 0.55 -1.38
C GLY A 13 -11.87 -0.04 -2.56
N GLU A 14 -10.92 0.69 -3.14
CA GLU A 14 -10.12 0.18 -4.26
C GLU A 14 -9.09 -0.85 -3.78
N SER A 15 -8.81 -1.82 -4.65
CA SER A 15 -7.79 -2.85 -4.39
C SER A 15 -6.64 -2.66 -5.36
N ALA A 16 -5.42 -2.87 -4.88
CA ALA A 16 -4.20 -2.73 -5.66
C ALA A 16 -3.17 -3.78 -5.26
N GLN A 17 -2.26 -4.07 -6.17
CA GLN A 17 -1.13 -4.93 -5.91
C GLN A 17 0.12 -4.09 -5.68
N VAL A 18 0.85 -4.37 -4.61
CA VAL A 18 2.15 -3.71 -4.37
C VAL A 18 3.12 -4.15 -5.46
N VAL A 19 3.70 -3.19 -6.17
CA VAL A 19 4.68 -3.45 -7.23
C VAL A 19 6.08 -3.05 -6.81
N ASP A 20 6.18 -2.03 -5.97
CA ASP A 20 7.46 -1.54 -5.47
C ASP A 20 7.27 -0.77 -4.16
N ILE A 21 8.32 -0.71 -3.35
CA ILE A 21 8.33 0.01 -2.08
C ILE A 21 9.62 0.80 -2.01
N ASP A 22 9.52 2.11 -2.22
CA ASP A 22 10.65 3.03 -2.08
C ASP A 22 10.64 3.61 -0.66
N GLY A 23 11.73 3.50 0.09
CA GLY A 23 11.79 3.99 1.46
C GLY A 23 13.01 3.49 2.23
N ASP A 24 13.09 3.84 3.52
CA ASP A 24 14.18 3.40 4.38
C ASP A 24 14.19 1.87 4.58
N THR A 25 15.37 1.26 4.63
CA THR A 25 15.54 -0.19 4.81
C THR A 25 14.86 -0.69 6.10
N THR A 26 14.85 0.13 7.15
CA THR A 26 14.20 -0.19 8.43
C THR A 26 12.69 -0.31 8.26
N LEU A 27 12.10 0.60 7.49
CA LEU A 27 10.66 0.59 7.22
C LEU A 27 10.28 -0.55 6.29
N LEU A 28 11.03 -0.76 5.21
CA LEU A 28 10.90 -1.93 4.33
C LEU A 28 10.85 -3.21 5.14
N THR A 29 11.84 -3.45 6.00
CA THR A 29 11.88 -4.66 6.86
C THR A 29 10.59 -4.81 7.69
N ARG A 30 10.15 -3.73 8.34
CA ARG A 30 8.92 -3.74 9.16
C ARG A 30 7.65 -4.00 8.33
N LEU A 31 7.61 -3.48 7.11
CA LEU A 31 6.51 -3.74 6.16
C LEU A 31 6.51 -5.21 5.74
N GLN A 32 7.68 -5.79 5.46
CA GLN A 32 7.80 -7.21 5.13
C GLN A 32 7.36 -8.11 6.31
N GLU A 33 7.72 -7.74 7.54
CA GLU A 33 7.32 -8.46 8.77
C GLU A 33 5.80 -8.52 8.97
N ILE A 34 5.07 -7.48 8.59
CA ILE A 34 3.59 -7.48 8.63
C ILE A 34 2.95 -8.15 7.40
N GLY A 35 3.75 -8.59 6.44
CA GLY A 35 3.31 -9.24 5.19
C GLY A 35 3.13 -8.29 4.01
N LEU A 36 3.45 -7.01 4.15
CA LEU A 36 3.43 -6.04 3.06
C LEU A 36 4.72 -6.16 2.24
N ASN A 37 4.63 -6.87 1.12
CA ASN A 37 5.74 -7.14 0.22
C ASN A 37 5.33 -6.83 -1.22
N VAL A 38 6.30 -6.71 -2.12
CA VAL A 38 6.03 -6.68 -3.56
C VAL A 38 5.25 -7.95 -3.95
N GLY A 39 4.16 -7.77 -4.68
CA GLY A 39 3.21 -8.80 -5.06
C GLY A 39 2.01 -8.93 -4.11
N SER A 40 2.05 -8.35 -2.91
CA SER A 40 0.92 -8.41 -1.96
C SER A 40 -0.28 -7.62 -2.46
N GLN A 41 -1.48 -8.20 -2.32
CA GLN A 41 -2.73 -7.47 -2.55
C GLN A 41 -3.12 -6.67 -1.32
N VAL A 42 -3.36 -5.39 -1.52
CA VAL A 42 -3.86 -4.46 -0.52
C VAL A 42 -5.18 -3.88 -0.96
N ARG A 43 -6.06 -3.62 -0.01
CA ARG A 43 -7.29 -2.85 -0.22
C ARG A 43 -7.22 -1.56 0.56
N MET A 44 -7.43 -0.44 -0.10
CA MET A 44 -7.53 0.84 0.56
C MET A 44 -8.83 0.89 1.37
N VAL A 45 -8.74 1.12 2.68
CA VAL A 45 -9.89 1.27 3.57
C VAL A 45 -10.15 2.75 3.81
N LEU A 46 -9.12 3.51 4.13
CA LEU A 46 -9.21 4.95 4.41
C LEU A 46 -8.01 5.68 3.78
N PRO A 47 -8.23 6.53 2.76
CA PRO A 47 -7.20 7.44 2.25
C PRO A 47 -6.94 8.58 3.23
N GLY A 48 -5.72 9.13 3.21
CA GLY A 48 -5.30 10.27 4.02
C GLY A 48 -4.09 9.98 4.92
N SER A 49 -3.90 10.81 5.95
CA SER A 49 -2.83 10.63 6.95
C SER A 49 -3.44 10.64 8.36
N PRO A 50 -3.49 9.50 9.06
CA PRO A 50 -2.99 8.18 8.64
C PRO A 50 -3.88 7.51 7.58
N CYS A 51 -3.27 6.77 6.65
CA CYS A 51 -4.02 5.91 5.72
C CYS A 51 -4.24 4.54 6.37
N ILE A 52 -5.37 3.90 6.05
CA ILE A 52 -5.69 2.55 6.53
C ILE A 52 -5.82 1.64 5.32
N ILE A 53 -5.04 0.56 5.34
CA ILE A 53 -5.10 -0.49 4.32
C ILE A 53 -5.52 -1.81 4.95
N SER A 54 -6.20 -2.64 4.18
CA SER A 54 -6.46 -4.03 4.52
C SER A 54 -5.54 -4.94 3.72
N LEU A 55 -4.78 -5.77 4.44
CA LEU A 55 -3.84 -6.75 3.91
C LEU A 55 -4.19 -8.09 4.53
N ALA A 56 -4.49 -9.09 3.69
CA ALA A 56 -4.85 -10.44 4.14
C ALA A 56 -5.96 -10.50 5.22
N GLY A 57 -6.91 -9.55 5.18
CA GLY A 57 -8.00 -9.44 6.16
C GLY A 57 -7.65 -8.65 7.44
N ASN A 58 -6.39 -8.27 7.63
CA ASN A 58 -5.95 -7.41 8.73
C ASN A 58 -5.89 -5.96 8.29
N GLN A 59 -6.26 -5.03 9.17
CA GLN A 59 -6.19 -3.59 8.90
C GLN A 59 -4.92 -3.00 9.52
N PHE A 60 -4.14 -2.29 8.70
CA PHE A 60 -2.92 -1.61 9.13
C PHE A 60 -3.08 -0.11 8.92
N SER A 61 -2.77 0.66 9.96
CA SER A 61 -2.63 2.11 9.86
C SER A 61 -1.20 2.45 9.45
N LEU A 62 -1.07 3.05 8.28
CA LEU A 62 0.18 3.56 7.77
C LEU A 62 0.17 5.08 7.92
N ARG A 63 1.20 5.62 8.55
CA ARG A 63 1.41 7.06 8.59
C ARG A 63 2.33 7.40 7.42
N THR A 64 1.77 8.01 6.39
CA THR A 64 2.50 8.52 5.22
C THR A 64 3.26 9.81 5.55
N ASP A 65 3.89 9.88 6.74
CA ASP A 65 4.86 10.93 7.06
C ASP A 65 6.18 10.52 6.37
N ASP A 66 6.32 10.88 5.09
CA ASP A 66 7.54 10.98 4.26
C ASP A 66 8.52 9.78 4.18
N LEU A 67 8.33 8.70 4.94
CA LEU A 67 9.35 7.67 5.16
C LEU A 67 9.34 6.52 4.14
N ALA A 68 8.25 6.31 3.41
CA ALA A 68 8.20 5.40 2.26
C ALA A 68 7.08 5.76 1.28
N THR A 69 7.40 5.67 -0.01
CA THR A 69 6.46 5.66 -1.12
C THR A 69 6.19 4.22 -1.55
N VAL A 70 5.03 3.70 -1.18
CA VAL A 70 4.58 2.38 -1.67
C VAL A 70 3.94 2.58 -3.04
N LEU A 71 4.54 2.00 -4.08
CA LEU A 71 3.97 1.98 -5.42
C LEU A 71 3.09 0.76 -5.59
N VAL A 72 1.89 0.99 -6.10
CA VAL A 72 0.89 -0.04 -6.28
C VAL A 72 0.24 0.06 -7.66
N GLU A 73 -0.17 -1.09 -8.16
CA GLU A 73 -0.92 -1.25 -9.40
C GLU A 73 -2.39 -1.50 -9.05
N PRO A 74 -3.29 -0.52 -9.26
CA PRO A 74 -4.70 -0.68 -8.96
C PRO A 74 -5.30 -1.78 -9.83
N SER A 75 -5.92 -2.75 -9.18
CA SER A 75 -6.70 -3.80 -9.82
C SER A 75 -8.07 -3.21 -10.15
N VAL A 76 -8.18 -2.62 -11.34
CA VAL A 76 -9.45 -2.08 -11.86
C VAL A 76 -10.43 -3.24 -11.96
N THR A 77 -11.25 -3.42 -10.93
CA THR A 77 -12.39 -4.34 -10.97
C THR A 77 -13.57 -3.49 -11.40
N GLN A 78 -13.85 -3.49 -12.70
CA GLN A 78 -15.07 -2.89 -13.27
C GLN A 78 -16.32 -3.63 -12.80
#